data_AF-A0A1Y2AR66-F1
#
_entry.id   AF-A0A1Y2AR66-F1
#
_cell.length_a   1.000
_cell.length_b   1.000
_cell.length_c   1.000
_cell.angle_alpha   90.00
_cell.angle_beta   90.00
_cell.angle_gamma   90.00
#
_symmetry.space_group_name_H-M   'P 1'
#
loop_
_entity.id
_entity.type
_entity.pdbx_description
1 polymer ?
#
loop_
_entity_poly.entity_id
_entity_poly.type
_entity_poly.pdbx_seq_one_letter_code
_entity_poly.pdbx_strand_id
1 'polypeptide(L)'
;MIALVAISSTNASVVLAKRSEAGGILAGAPVSNITVYIDTLAECGWTTISWTGAVAPVSLMIGLGGYYVGTTTLETHDDLNDPEYGWTVSQPSGEDMIFQITDANGQIGYIQNQQVTAGDGWCLSSSSSSSVVASTSTGTDSVGKSYLYIK
;
A
#
# COMPACT_ATOMS: atom_id res chain seq x y z
N MET A 1 71.48 -35.60 -14.29
CA MET A 1 71.06 -34.45 -15.11
C MET A 1 69.71 -34.78 -15.70
N ILE A 2 68.66 -34.40 -14.97
CA ILE A 2 67.67 -33.32 -15.27
C ILE A 2 66.49 -33.86 -16.08
N ALA A 3 65.36 -33.99 -15.36
CA ALA A 3 64.04 -34.39 -15.82
C ALA A 3 63.31 -33.23 -16.52
N LEU A 4 62.59 -33.53 -17.60
CA LEU A 4 61.64 -32.59 -18.24
C LEU A 4 60.32 -32.61 -17.45
N VAL A 5 59.92 -31.45 -16.93
CA VAL A 5 58.61 -31.23 -16.30
C VAL A 5 57.67 -30.63 -17.35
N ALA A 6 56.57 -31.31 -17.64
CA ALA A 6 55.49 -30.78 -18.48
C ALA A 6 54.61 -29.84 -17.64
N ILE A 7 54.52 -28.56 -18.03
CA ILE A 7 53.68 -27.57 -17.35
C ILE A 7 52.30 -27.61 -18.03
N SER A 8 51.31 -28.16 -17.32
CA SER A 8 49.91 -28.13 -17.76
C SER A 8 49.29 -26.79 -17.39
N SER A 9 48.92 -25.99 -18.39
CA SER A 9 48.22 -24.71 -18.21
C SER A 9 46.75 -24.96 -17.86
N THR A 10 46.39 -24.80 -16.59
CA THR A 10 44.99 -24.73 -16.17
C THR A 10 44.47 -23.30 -16.34
N ASN A 11 43.52 -23.10 -17.26
CA ASN A 11 42.75 -21.86 -17.36
C ASN A 11 41.91 -21.70 -16.08
N ALA A 12 42.35 -20.82 -15.19
CA ALA A 12 41.52 -20.37 -14.07
C ALA A 12 40.49 -19.38 -14.62
N SER A 13 39.24 -19.82 -14.72
CA SER A 13 38.09 -18.95 -15.01
C SER A 13 38.06 -17.84 -13.96
N VAL A 14 38.18 -16.60 -14.41
CA VAL A 14 37.96 -15.41 -13.58
C VAL A 14 36.51 -15.47 -13.11
N VAL A 15 36.29 -15.83 -11.85
CA VAL A 15 35.01 -15.61 -11.17
C VAL A 15 34.86 -14.10 -11.10
N LEU A 16 34.07 -13.56 -12.02
CA LEU A 16 33.64 -12.17 -12.00
C LEU A 16 32.71 -12.02 -10.79
N ALA A 17 33.30 -11.79 -9.61
CA ALA A 17 32.58 -11.27 -8.47
C ALA A 17 32.04 -9.91 -8.92
N LYS A 18 30.78 -9.89 -9.36
CA LYS A 18 30.08 -8.67 -9.72
C LYS A 18 30.02 -7.84 -8.44
N ARG A 19 30.89 -6.84 -8.40
CA ARG A 19 30.97 -5.84 -7.35
C ARG A 19 29.59 -5.20 -7.27
N SER A 20 28.84 -5.46 -6.20
CA SER A 20 27.67 -4.65 -5.87
C SER A 20 28.19 -3.25 -5.59
N GLU A 21 28.09 -2.40 -6.60
CA GLU A 21 28.13 -0.97 -6.42
C GLU A 21 26.96 -0.63 -5.51
N ALA A 22 27.26 -0.32 -4.24
CA ALA A 22 26.34 0.35 -3.35
C ALA A 22 26.12 1.78 -3.88
N GLY A 23 25.46 1.88 -5.03
CA GLY A 23 24.97 3.12 -5.59
C GLY A 23 23.64 3.42 -4.93
N GLY A 24 23.60 4.51 -4.15
CA GLY A 24 22.40 5.14 -3.62
C GLY A 24 21.40 4.20 -2.94
N ILE A 25 21.31 4.26 -1.62
CA ILE A 25 20.10 3.83 -0.88
C ILE A 25 18.90 4.71 -1.29
N LEU A 26 18.43 4.52 -2.51
CA LEU A 26 17.01 4.40 -2.76
C LEU A 26 16.68 3.08 -2.06
N ALA A 27 16.02 3.07 -0.90
CA ALA A 27 15.31 1.90 -0.41
C ALA A 27 14.55 1.25 -1.57
N GLY A 28 15.23 0.28 -2.18
CA GLY A 28 14.70 -0.52 -3.24
C GLY A 28 13.60 -1.37 -2.65
N ALA A 29 12.61 -1.68 -3.48
CA ALA A 29 11.74 -2.79 -3.18
C ALA A 29 12.59 -4.00 -2.73
N PRO A 30 12.11 -4.80 -1.76
CA PRO A 30 12.78 -6.01 -1.32
C PRO A 30 13.19 -6.81 -2.55
N VAL A 31 14.40 -7.39 -2.49
CA VAL A 31 14.89 -8.24 -3.58
C VAL A 31 14.10 -9.54 -3.52
N SER A 32 12.95 -9.54 -4.16
CA SER A 32 12.11 -10.71 -4.39
C SER A 32 11.80 -10.83 -5.88
N ASN A 33 11.28 -11.98 -6.27
CA ASN A 33 10.75 -12.18 -7.62
C ASN A 33 9.30 -11.69 -7.74
N ILE A 34 8.77 -10.99 -6.73
CA ILE A 34 7.40 -10.50 -6.70
C ILE A 34 7.33 -9.11 -7.34
N THR A 35 6.54 -8.97 -8.40
CA THR A 35 6.25 -7.67 -9.02
C THR A 35 4.77 -7.35 -8.89
N VAL A 36 4.45 -6.14 -8.43
CA VAL A 36 3.08 -5.67 -8.20
C VAL A 36 2.73 -4.61 -9.25
N TYR A 37 1.53 -4.70 -9.82
CA TYR A 37 1.02 -3.81 -10.86
C TYR A 37 -0.35 -3.30 -10.46
N ILE A 38 -0.58 -2.00 -10.67
CA ILE A 38 -1.81 -1.31 -10.30
C ILE A 38 -2.30 -0.58 -11.54
N ASP A 39 -3.58 -0.75 -11.85
CA ASP A 39 -4.27 0.07 -12.85
C ASP A 39 -4.39 1.53 -12.37
N THR A 40 -5.00 2.40 -13.15
CA THR A 40 -5.16 3.81 -12.74
C THR A 40 -5.91 3.91 -11.41
N LEU A 41 -5.34 4.65 -10.45
CA LEU A 41 -6.01 5.02 -9.20
C LEU A 41 -6.78 6.31 -9.42
N ALA A 42 -8.08 6.19 -9.68
CA ALA A 42 -8.98 7.34 -9.70
C ALA A 42 -9.78 7.38 -8.40
N GLU A 43 -9.94 8.55 -7.79
CA GLU A 43 -10.79 8.76 -6.63
C GLU A 43 -12.19 8.20 -6.89
N CYS A 44 -12.64 7.29 -6.02
CA CYS A 44 -13.90 6.56 -6.15
C CYS A 44 -14.03 5.72 -7.43
N GLY A 45 -12.92 5.42 -8.07
CA GLY A 45 -12.84 4.49 -9.18
C GLY A 45 -12.64 3.05 -8.72
N TRP A 46 -13.01 2.12 -9.60
CA TRP A 46 -12.59 0.74 -9.50
C TRP A 46 -11.19 0.57 -10.08
N THR A 47 -10.35 -0.22 -9.42
CA THR A 47 -8.99 -0.55 -9.88
C THR A 47 -8.70 -2.03 -9.66
N THR A 48 -7.73 -2.55 -10.39
CA THR A 48 -7.21 -3.90 -10.21
C THR A 48 -5.78 -3.82 -9.73
N ILE A 49 -5.52 -4.53 -8.63
CA ILE A 49 -4.18 -4.75 -8.09
C ILE A 49 -3.79 -6.16 -8.52
N SER A 50 -2.69 -6.33 -9.24
CA SER A 50 -2.23 -7.63 -9.69
C SER A 50 -0.76 -7.85 -9.36
N TRP A 51 -0.33 -9.10 -9.33
CA TRP A 51 1.05 -9.45 -9.03
C TRP A 51 1.51 -10.70 -9.77
N THR A 52 2.83 -10.80 -9.92
CA THR A 52 3.49 -11.98 -10.48
C THR A 52 4.61 -12.44 -9.55
N GLY A 53 4.98 -13.72 -9.64
CA GLY A 53 6.11 -14.29 -8.90
C GLY A 53 5.84 -14.62 -7.43
N ALA A 54 4.68 -14.28 -6.87
CA ALA A 54 4.31 -14.69 -5.52
C ALA A 54 3.82 -16.15 -5.48
N VAL A 55 4.08 -16.83 -4.37
CA VAL A 55 3.52 -18.16 -4.08
C VAL A 55 2.26 -18.02 -3.23
N ALA A 56 1.12 -18.48 -3.76
CA ALA A 56 -0.15 -18.48 -3.06
C ALA A 56 -0.14 -19.44 -1.84
N PRO A 57 -0.97 -19.18 -0.80
CA PRO A 57 -1.79 -17.98 -0.63
C PRO A 57 -0.95 -16.73 -0.34
N VAL A 58 -1.47 -15.56 -0.71
CA VAL A 58 -0.83 -14.27 -0.43
C VAL A 58 -1.68 -13.39 0.48
N SER A 59 -1.02 -12.47 1.16
CA SER A 59 -1.62 -11.35 1.88
C SER A 59 -1.34 -10.04 1.12
N LEU A 60 -2.38 -9.30 0.79
CA LEU A 60 -2.33 -7.97 0.19
C LEU A 60 -2.58 -6.92 1.28
N MET A 61 -1.62 -6.01 1.47
CA MET A 61 -1.78 -4.80 2.28
C MET A 61 -1.93 -3.58 1.37
N ILE A 62 -2.97 -2.79 1.61
CA ILE A 62 -3.23 -1.50 0.97
C ILE A 62 -3.03 -0.41 2.02
N GLY A 63 -2.24 0.62 1.71
CA GLY A 63 -1.91 1.68 2.67
C GLY A 63 -1.62 3.03 2.04
N LEU A 64 -1.50 4.04 2.91
CA LEU A 64 -1.08 5.40 2.57
C LEU A 64 0.41 5.62 2.85
N GLY A 65 0.99 6.55 2.11
CA GLY A 65 2.36 7.02 2.24
C GLY A 65 3.37 6.13 1.52
N GLY A 66 4.42 5.77 2.23
CA GLY A 66 5.51 4.96 1.69
C GLY A 66 6.63 4.79 2.70
N TYR A 67 7.53 3.85 2.43
CA TYR A 67 8.53 3.41 3.41
C TYR A 67 9.38 4.51 4.05
N TYR A 68 9.59 5.64 3.36
CA TYR A 68 10.38 6.77 3.87
C TYR A 68 9.58 7.86 4.58
N VAL A 69 8.28 7.94 4.30
CA VAL A 69 7.38 8.97 4.86
C VAL A 69 6.48 8.39 5.96
N GLY A 70 6.53 7.07 6.15
CA GLY A 70 5.64 6.32 7.02
C GLY A 70 4.55 5.64 6.20
N THR A 71 4.18 4.43 6.62
CA THR A 71 3.09 3.67 6.02
C THR A 71 1.94 3.59 7.02
N THR A 72 0.74 3.94 6.57
CA THR A 72 -0.49 3.70 7.32
C THR A 72 -1.30 2.62 6.61
N THR A 73 -1.46 1.45 7.21
CA THR A 73 -2.29 0.39 6.67
C THR A 73 -3.76 0.80 6.69
N LEU A 74 -4.42 0.70 5.54
CA LEU A 74 -5.85 0.94 5.39
C LEU A 74 -6.62 -0.38 5.42
N GLU A 75 -6.19 -1.33 4.60
CA GLU A 75 -6.85 -2.63 4.43
C GLU A 75 -5.81 -3.74 4.31
N THR A 76 -6.19 -4.93 4.77
CA THR A 76 -5.43 -6.17 4.58
C THR A 76 -6.39 -7.24 4.09
N HIS A 77 -5.99 -7.97 3.05
CA HIS A 77 -6.72 -9.09 2.49
C HIS A 77 -5.82 -10.32 2.48
N ASP A 78 -6.14 -11.30 3.31
CA ASP A 78 -5.37 -12.53 3.48
C ASP A 78 -5.94 -13.69 2.67
N ASP A 79 -5.17 -14.78 2.57
CA ASP A 79 -5.56 -16.03 1.93
C ASP A 79 -5.99 -15.91 0.46
N LEU A 80 -5.43 -14.91 -0.25
CA LEU A 80 -5.70 -14.69 -1.67
C LEU A 80 -4.96 -15.74 -2.51
N ASN A 81 -5.70 -16.45 -3.36
CA ASN A 81 -5.16 -17.49 -4.24
C ASN A 81 -5.04 -17.03 -5.70
N ASP A 82 -5.89 -16.09 -6.12
CA ASP A 82 -5.82 -15.47 -7.44
C ASP A 82 -4.71 -14.40 -7.47
N PRO A 83 -4.02 -14.19 -8.60
CA PRO A 83 -2.92 -13.23 -8.73
C PRO A 83 -3.39 -11.77 -8.92
N GLU A 84 -4.67 -11.50 -8.64
CA GLU A 84 -5.30 -10.20 -8.81
C GLU A 84 -6.38 -9.97 -7.75
N TYR A 85 -6.63 -8.70 -7.45
CA TYR A 85 -7.63 -8.26 -6.50
C TYR A 85 -8.28 -6.96 -6.99
N GLY A 86 -9.60 -6.96 -7.09
CA GLY A 86 -10.38 -5.78 -7.44
C GLY A 86 -10.66 -4.93 -6.20
N TRP A 87 -10.45 -3.62 -6.31
CA TRP A 87 -10.59 -2.69 -5.19
C TRP A 87 -11.24 -1.37 -5.62
N THR A 88 -12.01 -0.76 -4.72
CA THR A 88 -12.57 0.58 -4.93
C THR A 88 -11.74 1.60 -4.18
N VAL A 89 -11.20 2.59 -4.89
CA VAL A 89 -10.32 3.60 -4.30
C VAL A 89 -11.14 4.58 -3.48
N SER A 90 -11.14 4.41 -2.16
CA SER A 90 -11.87 5.30 -1.24
C SER A 90 -11.07 6.51 -0.74
N GLN A 91 -9.92 6.78 -1.35
CA GLN A 91 -9.00 7.84 -0.94
C GLN A 91 -9.12 9.06 -1.84
N PRO A 92 -8.96 10.28 -1.29
CA PRO A 92 -9.04 11.50 -2.07
C PRO A 92 -7.86 11.65 -3.04
N SER A 93 -8.08 12.40 -4.12
CA SER A 93 -7.02 12.76 -5.06
C SER A 93 -5.84 13.44 -4.37
N GLY A 94 -4.63 13.09 -4.81
CA GLY A 94 -3.37 13.62 -4.28
C GLY A 94 -2.72 12.78 -3.19
N GLU A 95 -3.45 11.82 -2.61
CA GLU A 95 -2.87 10.87 -1.67
C GLU A 95 -1.89 9.91 -2.36
N ASP A 96 -0.76 9.64 -1.69
CA ASP A 96 0.22 8.64 -2.13
C ASP A 96 -0.12 7.29 -1.51
N MET A 97 -0.25 6.26 -2.35
CA MET A 97 -0.59 4.90 -1.93
C MET A 97 0.62 3.97 -1.99
N ILE A 98 0.58 2.93 -1.15
CA ILE A 98 1.47 1.77 -1.16
C ILE A 98 0.66 0.47 -1.15
N PHE A 99 1.11 -0.49 -1.96
CA PHE A 99 0.51 -1.82 -2.09
C PHE A 99 1.60 -2.85 -1.89
N GLN A 100 1.39 -3.78 -0.96
CA GLN A 100 2.37 -4.81 -0.61
C GLN A 100 1.73 -6.19 -0.68
N ILE A 101 2.42 -7.11 -1.35
CA ILE A 101 2.12 -8.54 -1.37
C ILE A 101 3.11 -9.26 -0.45
N THR A 102 2.60 -10.09 0.45
CA THR A 102 3.38 -11.04 1.24
C THR A 102 2.95 -12.45 0.85
N ASP A 103 3.87 -13.26 0.33
CA ASP A 103 3.55 -14.61 -0.13
C ASP A 103 3.62 -15.65 1.00
N ALA A 104 3.24 -16.89 0.71
CA ALA A 104 3.24 -17.99 1.68
C ALA A 104 4.65 -18.33 2.24
N ASN A 105 5.72 -17.93 1.55
CA ASN A 105 7.10 -18.11 2.00
C ASN A 105 7.61 -16.90 2.81
N GLY A 106 6.77 -15.88 3.01
CA GLY A 106 7.15 -14.63 3.66
C GLY A 106 7.96 -13.68 2.77
N GLN A 107 8.02 -13.94 1.46
CA GLN A 107 8.61 -12.99 0.52
C GLN A 107 7.68 -11.80 0.31
N ILE A 108 8.28 -10.62 0.19
CA ILE A 108 7.54 -9.38 0.05
C ILE A 108 7.84 -8.77 -1.31
N GLY A 109 6.80 -8.28 -2.00
CA GLY A 109 6.92 -7.36 -3.13
C GLY A 109 5.99 -6.18 -2.91
N TYR A 110 6.38 -4.99 -3.33
CA TYR A 110 5.52 -3.82 -3.21
C TYR A 110 5.71 -2.83 -4.36
N ILE A 111 4.73 -1.95 -4.48
CA ILE A 111 4.84 -0.70 -5.23
C ILE A 111 4.34 0.44 -4.33
N GLN A 112 4.97 1.61 -4.43
CA GLN A 112 4.69 2.77 -3.58
C GLN A 112 4.66 4.04 -4.43
N ASN A 113 4.31 5.17 -3.81
CA ASN A 113 4.19 6.47 -4.47
C ASN A 113 3.21 6.43 -5.65
N GLN A 114 2.15 5.64 -5.50
CA GLN A 114 1.06 5.59 -6.48
C GLN A 114 0.05 6.66 -6.10
N GLN A 115 0.07 7.79 -6.80
CA GLN A 115 -0.81 8.91 -6.48
C GLN A 115 -2.23 8.67 -6.97
N VAL A 116 -3.22 8.96 -6.12
CA VAL A 116 -4.63 8.96 -6.51
C VAL A 116 -4.92 10.19 -7.38
N THR A 117 -5.53 9.95 -8.53
CA THR A 117 -5.98 10.97 -9.48
C THR A 117 -7.42 11.38 -9.22
N ALA A 118 -7.81 12.56 -9.71
CA ALA A 118 -9.18 13.06 -9.55
C ALA A 118 -10.22 12.14 -10.20
N GLY A 119 -11.38 12.00 -9.55
CA GLY A 119 -12.48 11.15 -9.98
C GLY A 119 -13.85 11.69 -9.53
N ASP A 120 -14.82 10.80 -9.33
CA ASP A 120 -16.25 11.15 -9.18
C ASP A 120 -16.68 11.45 -7.74
N GLY A 121 -15.80 11.27 -6.74
CA GLY A 121 -16.02 11.66 -5.33
C GLY A 121 -17.16 10.96 -4.57
N TRP A 122 -17.94 10.08 -5.19
CA TRP A 122 -19.16 9.47 -4.61
C TRP A 122 -18.88 8.60 -3.37
N CYS A 123 -17.70 7.99 -3.31
CA CYS A 123 -17.25 7.14 -2.22
C CYS A 123 -16.65 7.94 -1.06
N LEU A 124 -16.31 9.22 -1.28
CA LEU A 124 -15.88 10.15 -0.25
C LEU A 124 -17.11 10.70 0.47
N SER A 125 -17.87 9.81 1.11
CA SER A 125 -18.88 10.25 2.05
C SER A 125 -18.15 10.99 3.16
N SER A 126 -18.37 12.30 3.26
CA SER A 126 -17.95 13.09 4.41
C SER A 126 -18.28 12.29 5.66
N SER A 127 -17.27 11.97 6.48
CA SER A 127 -17.46 11.50 7.86
C SER A 127 -18.15 12.61 8.66
N SER A 128 -19.43 12.84 8.35
CA SER A 128 -20.33 13.80 8.96
C SER A 128 -21.49 12.99 9.48
N SER A 129 -21.31 12.43 10.67
CA SER A 129 -22.35 12.08 11.67
C SER A 129 -21.63 11.49 12.89
N SER A 130 -21.49 12.20 14.00
CA SER A 130 -22.59 12.30 14.98
C SER A 130 -22.50 13.55 15.87
N SER A 131 -23.68 14.05 16.21
CA SER A 131 -24.04 15.34 16.82
C SER A 131 -23.82 15.42 18.33
N VAL A 132 -23.58 16.63 18.86
CA VAL A 132 -24.21 17.08 20.11
C VAL A 132 -24.69 18.51 19.95
N VAL A 133 -26.02 18.70 19.94
CA VAL A 133 -26.62 19.97 20.34
C VAL A 133 -26.52 20.05 21.86
N ALA A 134 -25.59 20.85 22.38
CA ALA A 134 -25.61 21.25 23.77
C ALA A 134 -26.43 22.54 23.89
N SER A 135 -27.74 22.40 24.05
CA SER A 135 -28.57 23.44 24.64
C SER A 135 -28.21 23.56 26.11
N THR A 136 -27.29 24.47 26.45
CA THR A 136 -27.09 24.88 27.84
C THR A 136 -28.19 25.87 28.21
N SER A 137 -29.29 25.36 28.74
CA SER A 137 -30.26 26.13 29.51
C SER A 137 -29.69 26.38 30.90
N THR A 138 -29.04 27.53 31.11
CA THR A 138 -28.88 28.10 32.46
C THR A 138 -30.23 28.66 32.88
N GLY A 139 -30.88 27.96 33.81
CA GLY A 139 -32.07 28.44 34.46
C GLY A 139 -31.76 29.70 35.27
N THR A 140 -32.45 30.79 34.94
CA THR A 140 -32.84 31.81 35.91
C THR A 140 -34.30 32.16 35.67
N ASP A 141 -35.08 31.91 36.72
CA ASP A 141 -36.44 32.34 37.03
C ASP A 141 -36.99 33.52 36.21
N SER A 142 -38.21 33.35 35.66
CA SER A 142 -39.31 34.34 35.73
C SER A 142 -40.53 33.86 34.94
N VAL A 143 -41.57 33.46 35.68
CA VAL A 143 -43.01 33.70 35.45
C VAL A 143 -43.49 33.87 34.00
N GLY A 144 -44.32 32.94 33.51
CA GLY A 144 -45.50 33.34 32.74
C GLY A 144 -45.87 32.56 31.47
N LYS A 145 -47.01 31.86 31.58
CA LYS A 145 -48.05 31.62 30.55
C LYS A 145 -47.87 30.45 29.56
N SER A 146 -48.70 29.43 29.81
CA SER A 146 -49.19 28.41 28.87
C SER A 146 -49.61 29.00 27.52
N TYR A 147 -49.32 28.26 26.42
CA TYR A 147 -50.29 28.04 25.34
C TYR A 147 -50.07 26.66 24.70
N LEU A 148 -51.13 25.84 24.76
CA LEU A 148 -51.36 24.67 23.90
C LEU A 148 -51.44 25.12 22.44
N TYR A 149 -50.90 24.33 21.50
CA TYR A 149 -51.50 24.21 20.16
C TYR A 149 -51.37 22.77 19.64
N ILE A 150 -52.53 22.17 19.38
CA ILE A 150 -52.70 20.90 18.67
C ILE A 150 -53.10 21.27 17.23
N LYS A 151 -52.55 20.58 16.24
CA LYS A 151 -53.27 20.27 15.00
C LYS A 151 -52.75 18.98 14.40
#